data_AF-A0A3P7BC82-F1
#
_entry.id   AF-A0A3P7BC82-F1
#
_cell.length_a   1.000
_cell.length_b   1.000
_cell.length_c   1.000
_cell.angle_alpha   90.00
_cell.angle_beta   90.00
_cell.angle_gamma   90.00
#
_symmetry.space_group_name_H-M   'P 1'
#
loop_
_entity.id
_entity.type
_entity.pdbx_description
1 polymer ?
#
loop_
_entity_poly.entity_id
_entity_poly.type
_entity_poly.pdbx_seq_one_letter_code
_entity_poly.pdbx_strand_id
1 'polypeptide(L)'
;MLYVCSVPIQHFVQTFQIPSGHDDPITASLLVNKACFYLQKLFVDHMSAHVERNLERAQRGGVPGTRGLVDAFLKIGADDPYAEDGTVEGLPVWEVTYHCLRAGDLPAAKDALQLLGNFPQAAVLVACLNHLCKEEKLDVELKKKLKVEWRHNLNSAKDKYKRALYAALLGMDSNLADSLENWLWFKLFALKIDPHLTTVLYAEVQKNVSIDYGESYFMSAGTSEFHYYFTALWLSGHRVAHDTELGGDTTQAVKLYMLANAPVKAVELLCSEISDAIRVNRVKMNELRQLAEEFITAQSDTRANVLSTLFILLDICLLIELCESGQADKALSVSQKLRLIPTESDQVPVIVGEFHLIPQKVREVIPDLCLHLMKCMVDAVHSSPVPTVRYTKQVKAIVIYAATVNYKFPQHITSKLLQLQSSIAV
;
A
#
# COMPACT_ATOMS: atom_id res chain seq x y z
N MET A 1 -23.25 -10.60 5.18
CA MET A 1 -22.24 -11.20 6.09
C MET A 1 -21.25 -11.96 5.21
N LEU A 2 -20.23 -11.28 4.69
CA LEU A 2 -19.23 -11.89 3.83
C LEU A 2 -17.90 -11.87 4.58
N TYR A 3 -17.48 -13.05 5.01
CA TYR A 3 -16.12 -13.35 5.46
C TYR A 3 -15.20 -13.18 4.24
N VAL A 4 -14.67 -11.97 4.04
CA VAL A 4 -13.45 -11.82 3.25
C VAL A 4 -12.33 -12.37 4.11
N CYS A 5 -11.77 -13.49 3.65
CA CYS A 5 -10.70 -14.19 4.32
C CYS A 5 -9.60 -13.21 4.74
N SER A 6 -9.40 -13.19 6.05
CA SER A 6 -8.19 -12.87 6.78
C SER A 6 -6.99 -13.70 6.30
N VAL A 7 -6.62 -13.56 5.03
CA VAL A 7 -5.26 -13.86 4.59
C VAL A 7 -4.45 -12.62 4.95
N PRO A 8 -3.51 -12.70 5.91
CA PRO A 8 -2.76 -11.54 6.33
C PRO A 8 -1.99 -10.99 5.13
N ILE A 9 -2.16 -9.70 4.87
CA ILE A 9 -1.41 -8.92 3.87
C ILE A 9 0.10 -9.23 3.95
N GLN A 10 0.61 -9.61 5.13
CA GLN A 10 1.97 -10.10 5.38
C GLN A 10 2.43 -11.25 4.46
N HIS A 11 1.60 -12.29 4.22
CA HIS A 11 1.99 -13.42 3.37
C HIS A 11 2.00 -13.03 1.88
N PHE A 12 1.19 -12.03 1.53
CA PHE A 12 1.11 -11.45 0.19
C PHE A 12 2.30 -10.52 -0.09
N VAL A 13 2.70 -9.64 0.84
CA VAL A 13 3.85 -8.75 0.63
C VAL A 13 5.19 -9.50 0.60
N GLN A 14 5.35 -10.59 1.36
CA GLN A 14 6.54 -11.44 1.26
C GLN A 14 6.73 -12.05 -0.15
N THR A 15 5.64 -12.22 -0.89
CA THR A 15 5.67 -12.77 -2.27
C THR A 15 5.97 -11.69 -3.33
N PHE A 16 5.89 -10.40 -2.97
CA PHE A 16 5.99 -9.25 -3.87
C PHE A 16 7.07 -8.26 -3.39
N GLN A 17 8.34 -8.59 -3.61
CA GLN A 17 9.39 -7.57 -3.62
C GLN A 17 9.29 -6.79 -4.93
N ILE A 18 8.68 -5.61 -4.90
CA ILE A 18 8.68 -4.70 -6.04
C ILE A 18 10.08 -4.07 -6.12
N PRO A 19 10.87 -4.32 -7.18
CA PRO A 19 12.16 -3.67 -7.35
C PRO A 19 11.95 -2.16 -7.45
N SER A 20 12.76 -1.40 -6.72
CA SER A 20 12.82 0.06 -6.80
C SER A 20 13.36 0.47 -8.18
N GLY A 21 12.50 0.54 -9.20
CA GLY A 21 12.85 0.93 -10.56
C GLY A 21 11.63 1.47 -11.31
N HIS A 22 11.71 2.74 -11.67
CA HIS A 22 10.78 3.56 -12.47
C HIS A 22 10.04 2.79 -13.57
N ASP A 23 8.75 3.08 -13.78
CA ASP A 23 7.93 2.97 -15.03
C ASP A 23 8.43 2.07 -16.16
N ASP A 24 9.01 0.92 -15.82
CA ASP A 24 9.65 0.01 -16.75
C ASP A 24 8.59 -0.99 -17.19
N PRO A 25 8.37 -1.19 -18.51
CA PRO A 25 7.49 -2.24 -19.02
C PRO A 25 7.74 -3.61 -18.38
N ILE A 26 8.95 -3.91 -17.91
CA ILE A 26 9.27 -5.16 -17.19
C ILE A 26 8.58 -5.21 -15.83
N THR A 27 8.66 -4.13 -15.03
CA THR A 27 8.01 -4.03 -13.71
C THR A 27 6.49 -4.05 -13.87
N ALA A 28 5.94 -3.33 -14.85
CA ALA A 28 4.51 -3.34 -15.13
C ALA A 28 4.01 -4.75 -15.54
N SER A 29 4.74 -5.44 -16.43
CA SER A 29 4.40 -6.80 -16.84
C SER A 29 4.42 -7.78 -15.67
N LEU A 30 5.40 -7.66 -14.76
CA LEU A 30 5.48 -8.51 -13.57
C LEU A 30 4.31 -8.27 -12.61
N LEU A 31 3.95 -7.00 -12.37
CA LEU A 31 2.82 -6.62 -11.53
C LEU A 31 1.50 -7.16 -12.08
N VAL A 32 1.24 -6.95 -13.37
CA VAL A 32 0.04 -7.47 -14.05
C VAL A 32 -0.03 -9.00 -13.93
N ASN A 33 1.07 -9.70 -14.22
CA ASN A 33 1.13 -11.17 -14.12
C ASN A 33 0.76 -11.68 -12.73
N LYS A 34 1.33 -11.05 -11.70
CA LYS A 34 1.13 -11.45 -10.32
C LYS A 34 -0.25 -11.06 -9.78
N ALA A 35 -0.77 -9.90 -10.17
CA ALA A 35 -2.12 -9.47 -9.82
C ALA A 35 -3.19 -10.39 -10.46
N CYS A 36 -3.01 -10.78 -11.74
CA CYS A 36 -3.85 -11.79 -12.38
C CYS A 36 -3.82 -13.12 -11.63
N PHE A 37 -2.63 -13.60 -11.24
CA PHE A 37 -2.50 -14.86 -10.50
C PHE A 37 -3.23 -14.82 -9.16
N TYR A 38 -3.13 -13.71 -8.44
CA TYR A 38 -3.86 -13.53 -7.18
C TYR A 38 -5.38 -13.58 -7.37
N LEU A 39 -5.91 -12.85 -8.36
CA LEU A 39 -7.34 -12.85 -8.67
C LEU A 39 -7.85 -14.22 -9.12
N GLN A 40 -7.02 -15.01 -9.81
CA GLN A 40 -7.31 -16.40 -10.17
C GLN A 40 -7.37 -17.30 -8.94
N LYS A 41 -6.40 -17.17 -8.03
CA LYS A 41 -6.38 -17.92 -6.77
C LYS A 41 -7.59 -17.62 -5.90
N LEU A 42 -7.93 -16.35 -5.71
CA LEU A 42 -9.14 -15.95 -4.96
C LEU A 42 -10.41 -16.60 -5.51
N PHE A 43 -10.50 -16.70 -6.84
CA PHE A 43 -11.64 -17.34 -7.49
C PHE A 43 -11.69 -18.85 -7.25
N VAL A 44 -10.53 -19.53 -7.30
CA VAL A 44 -10.41 -20.95 -6.96
C VAL A 44 -10.78 -21.22 -5.50
N ASP A 45 -10.33 -20.36 -4.58
CA ASP A 45 -10.64 -20.46 -3.16
C ASP A 45 -12.15 -20.25 -2.91
N HIS A 46 -12.77 -19.28 -3.61
CA HIS A 46 -14.21 -19.07 -3.59
C HIS A 46 -15.00 -20.29 -4.10
N MET A 47 -14.62 -20.84 -5.25
CA MET A 47 -15.26 -22.06 -5.79
C MET A 47 -15.11 -23.24 -4.81
N SER A 48 -13.93 -23.40 -4.21
CA SER A 48 -13.66 -24.46 -3.24
C SER A 48 -14.55 -24.33 -2.01
N ALA A 49 -14.65 -23.13 -1.43
CA ALA A 49 -15.52 -22.87 -0.28
C ALA A 49 -17.01 -23.08 -0.62
N HIS A 50 -17.44 -22.72 -1.83
CA HIS A 50 -18.81 -22.93 -2.28
C HIS A 50 -19.15 -24.41 -2.46
N VAL A 51 -18.21 -25.20 -3.00
CA VAL A 51 -18.34 -26.65 -3.16
C VAL A 51 -18.32 -27.37 -1.80
N GLU A 52 -17.44 -26.97 -0.88
CA GLU A 52 -17.35 -27.52 0.47
C GLU A 52 -18.62 -27.28 1.30
N ARG A 53 -19.29 -26.14 1.10
CA ARG A 53 -20.58 -25.84 1.74
C ARG A 53 -21.75 -26.66 1.18
N ASN A 54 -21.61 -27.23 -0.01
CA ASN A 54 -22.68 -27.90 -0.76
C ASN A 54 -22.27 -29.30 -1.25
N LEU A 55 -21.54 -30.05 -0.41
CA LEU A 55 -20.93 -31.34 -0.77
C LEU A 55 -21.93 -32.37 -1.33
N GLU A 56 -23.15 -32.42 -0.79
CA GLU A 56 -24.20 -33.37 -1.22
C GLU A 56 -24.64 -33.14 -2.68
N ARG A 57 -24.68 -31.89 -3.13
CA ARG A 57 -25.04 -31.52 -4.52
C ARG A 57 -23.84 -31.49 -5.46
N ALA A 58 -22.65 -31.21 -4.93
CA ALA A 58 -21.43 -31.06 -5.70
C ALA A 58 -20.98 -32.36 -6.39
N GLN A 59 -21.24 -33.52 -5.75
CA GLN A 59 -20.84 -34.85 -6.23
C GLN A 59 -19.39 -34.88 -6.74
N ARG A 60 -18.48 -34.22 -6.02
CA ARG A 60 -17.07 -34.11 -6.42
C ARG A 60 -16.45 -35.50 -6.37
N GLY A 61 -16.04 -36.03 -7.52
CA GLY A 61 -15.30 -37.29 -7.60
C GLY A 61 -13.91 -37.21 -6.95
N GLY A 62 -13.19 -38.33 -6.95
CA GLY A 62 -11.88 -38.45 -6.28
C GLY A 62 -10.67 -37.84 -7.00
N VAL A 63 -10.85 -37.12 -8.11
CA VAL A 63 -9.72 -36.57 -8.90
C VAL A 63 -9.45 -35.11 -8.49
N PRO A 64 -8.28 -34.81 -7.90
CA PRO A 64 -7.89 -33.43 -7.61
C PRO A 64 -7.56 -32.68 -8.90
N GLY A 65 -8.09 -31.47 -9.06
CA GLY A 65 -7.80 -30.60 -10.20
C GLY A 65 -8.83 -29.49 -10.40
N THR A 66 -8.45 -28.43 -11.12
CA THR A 66 -9.31 -27.26 -11.39
C THR A 66 -10.56 -27.65 -12.18
N ARG A 67 -10.41 -28.54 -13.17
CA ARG A 67 -11.53 -29.06 -13.98
C ARG A 67 -12.62 -29.69 -13.10
N GLY A 68 -12.24 -30.62 -12.21
CA GLY A 68 -13.18 -31.30 -11.32
C GLY A 68 -13.82 -30.36 -10.30
N LEU A 69 -13.10 -29.31 -9.87
CA LEU A 69 -13.67 -28.25 -9.03
C LEU A 69 -14.71 -27.42 -9.78
N VAL A 70 -14.42 -27.04 -11.02
CA VAL A 70 -15.36 -26.30 -11.88
C VAL A 70 -16.62 -27.14 -12.15
N ASP A 71 -16.48 -28.41 -12.47
CA ASP A 71 -17.65 -29.29 -12.69
C ASP A 71 -18.52 -29.40 -11.44
N ALA A 72 -17.91 -29.59 -10.28
CA ALA A 72 -18.61 -29.63 -9.01
C ALA A 72 -19.30 -28.29 -8.68
N PHE A 73 -18.65 -27.17 -8.99
CA PHE A 73 -19.19 -25.83 -8.79
C PHE A 73 -20.42 -25.58 -9.67
N LEU A 74 -20.34 -25.91 -10.96
CA LEU A 74 -21.42 -25.72 -11.92
C LEU A 74 -22.64 -26.61 -11.66
N LYS A 75 -22.42 -27.85 -11.20
CA LYS A 75 -23.51 -28.76 -10.80
C LYS A 75 -24.36 -28.22 -9.65
N ILE A 76 -23.78 -27.43 -8.75
CA ILE A 76 -24.51 -26.81 -7.64
C ILE A 76 -25.37 -25.64 -8.15
N GLY A 77 -24.88 -24.89 -9.15
CA GLY A 77 -25.50 -23.69 -9.72
C GLY A 77 -26.36 -23.91 -10.97
N ALA A 78 -26.64 -25.16 -11.35
CA ALA A 78 -27.35 -25.50 -12.58
C ALA A 78 -28.84 -25.09 -12.54
N ASP A 79 -29.11 -23.83 -12.84
CA ASP A 79 -30.44 -23.29 -13.14
C ASP A 79 -30.48 -22.55 -14.50
N ASP A 80 -29.39 -22.53 -15.28
CA ASP A 80 -29.39 -21.90 -16.61
C ASP A 80 -29.70 -22.97 -17.70
N PRO A 81 -30.91 -22.96 -18.33
CA PRO A 81 -31.35 -24.04 -19.22
C PRO A 81 -30.76 -23.95 -20.64
N TYR A 82 -29.90 -22.95 -20.92
CA TYR A 82 -29.48 -22.60 -22.27
C TYR A 82 -28.00 -22.90 -22.51
N ALA A 83 -27.70 -24.08 -23.02
CA ALA A 83 -26.37 -24.41 -23.54
C ALA A 83 -26.28 -24.05 -25.03
N GLU A 84 -25.77 -22.85 -25.35
CA GLU A 84 -25.46 -22.48 -26.74
C GLU A 84 -24.29 -23.34 -27.25
N ASP A 85 -24.35 -23.83 -28.49
CA ASP A 85 -23.30 -24.57 -29.21
C ASP A 85 -22.85 -25.94 -28.65
N GLY A 86 -23.28 -26.37 -27.46
CA GLY A 86 -23.10 -27.75 -26.98
C GLY A 86 -22.84 -27.90 -25.49
N THR A 87 -22.64 -29.15 -25.06
CA THR A 87 -22.33 -29.50 -23.67
C THR A 87 -21.09 -30.38 -23.56
N VAL A 88 -20.38 -30.26 -22.44
CA VAL A 88 -19.25 -31.10 -22.03
C VAL A 88 -19.66 -31.83 -20.76
N GLU A 89 -19.78 -33.15 -20.83
CA GLU A 89 -20.21 -34.00 -19.69
C GLU A 89 -21.54 -33.54 -19.06
N GLY A 90 -22.45 -33.00 -19.88
CA GLY A 90 -23.77 -32.52 -19.45
C GLY A 90 -23.81 -31.07 -18.96
N LEU A 91 -22.68 -30.35 -18.97
CA LEU A 91 -22.58 -28.93 -18.59
C LEU A 91 -22.39 -28.03 -19.82
N PRO A 92 -22.86 -26.76 -19.82
CA PRO A 92 -22.65 -25.84 -20.94
C PRO A 92 -21.16 -25.60 -21.22
N VAL A 93 -20.75 -25.78 -22.48
CA VAL A 93 -19.33 -25.71 -22.88
C VAL A 93 -18.71 -24.33 -22.64
N TRP A 94 -19.48 -23.25 -22.87
CA TRP A 94 -19.03 -21.88 -22.68
C TRP A 94 -18.78 -21.54 -21.22
N GLU A 95 -19.69 -21.98 -20.35
CA GLU A 95 -19.60 -21.78 -18.91
C GLU A 95 -18.39 -22.52 -18.32
N VAL A 96 -18.22 -23.78 -18.70
CA VAL A 96 -17.05 -24.60 -18.34
C VAL A 96 -15.76 -23.92 -18.78
N THR A 97 -15.68 -23.49 -20.03
CA THR A 97 -14.48 -22.87 -20.61
C THR A 97 -14.14 -21.56 -19.89
N TYR A 98 -15.15 -20.73 -19.61
CA TYR A 98 -14.98 -19.48 -18.86
C TYR A 98 -14.44 -19.72 -17.45
N HIS A 99 -15.03 -20.64 -16.69
CA HIS A 99 -14.60 -20.90 -15.32
C HIS A 99 -13.20 -21.49 -15.25
N CYS A 100 -12.81 -22.36 -16.19
CA CYS A 100 -11.45 -22.87 -16.29
C CYS A 100 -10.44 -21.74 -16.61
N LEU A 101 -10.77 -20.86 -17.56
CA LEU A 101 -9.94 -19.69 -17.90
C LEU A 101 -9.80 -18.74 -16.70
N ARG A 102 -10.91 -18.45 -16.01
CA ARG A 102 -10.98 -17.56 -14.85
C ARG A 102 -10.22 -18.11 -13.64
N ALA A 103 -10.12 -19.43 -13.53
CA ALA A 103 -9.30 -20.12 -12.54
C ALA A 103 -7.80 -20.19 -12.91
N GLY A 104 -7.44 -19.82 -14.15
CA GLY A 104 -6.08 -19.84 -14.67
C GLY A 104 -5.62 -21.18 -15.26
N ASP A 105 -6.53 -22.14 -15.42
CA ASP A 105 -6.25 -23.43 -16.05
C ASP A 105 -6.55 -23.35 -17.56
N LEU A 106 -5.57 -22.79 -18.30
CA LEU A 106 -5.63 -22.66 -19.76
C LEU A 106 -5.73 -24.02 -20.48
N PRO A 107 -4.99 -25.08 -20.08
CA PRO A 107 -5.15 -26.41 -20.66
C PRO A 107 -6.57 -26.96 -20.52
N ALA A 108 -7.17 -26.91 -19.32
CA ALA A 108 -8.54 -27.39 -19.12
C ALA A 108 -9.57 -26.59 -19.93
N ALA A 109 -9.39 -25.26 -20.03
CA ALA A 109 -10.25 -24.40 -20.85
C ALA A 109 -10.15 -24.76 -22.34
N LYS A 110 -8.93 -25.00 -22.83
CA LYS A 110 -8.67 -25.43 -24.20
C LYS A 110 -9.34 -26.78 -24.49
N ASP A 111 -9.18 -27.77 -23.62
CA ASP A 111 -9.72 -29.12 -23.84
C ASP A 111 -11.25 -29.12 -23.87
N ALA A 112 -11.90 -28.30 -23.01
CA ALA A 112 -13.34 -28.09 -23.06
C ALA A 112 -13.79 -27.46 -24.39
N LEU A 113 -13.05 -26.47 -24.91
CA LEU A 113 -13.40 -25.77 -26.15
C LEU A 113 -13.02 -26.56 -27.41
N GLN A 114 -12.08 -27.50 -27.34
CA GLN A 114 -11.71 -28.36 -28.48
C GLN A 114 -12.88 -29.23 -28.98
N LEU A 115 -13.86 -29.53 -28.11
CA LEU A 115 -15.11 -30.19 -28.49
C LEU A 115 -15.93 -29.36 -29.49
N LEU A 116 -15.74 -28.03 -29.49
CA LEU A 116 -16.28 -27.11 -30.47
C LEU A 116 -15.32 -26.82 -31.64
N GLY A 117 -14.20 -27.52 -31.76
CA GLY A 117 -13.17 -27.25 -32.78
C GLY A 117 -13.67 -27.36 -34.23
N ASN A 118 -14.78 -28.07 -34.45
CA ASN A 118 -15.43 -28.22 -35.75
C ASN A 118 -16.41 -27.08 -36.08
N PHE A 119 -16.69 -26.18 -35.12
CA PHE A 119 -17.59 -25.05 -35.34
C PHE A 119 -16.82 -23.85 -35.90
N PRO A 120 -17.13 -23.40 -37.13
CA PRO A 120 -16.38 -22.31 -37.78
C PRO A 120 -16.50 -20.98 -37.03
N GLN A 121 -17.55 -20.79 -36.22
CA GLN A 121 -17.78 -19.57 -35.45
C GLN A 121 -16.91 -19.46 -34.19
N ALA A 122 -16.25 -20.54 -33.76
CA ALA A 122 -15.37 -20.57 -32.58
C ALA A 122 -13.92 -20.96 -32.92
N ALA A 123 -13.61 -21.15 -34.20
CA ALA A 123 -12.32 -21.68 -34.66
C ALA A 123 -11.15 -20.74 -34.31
N VAL A 124 -11.34 -19.41 -34.43
CA VAL A 124 -10.28 -18.46 -34.07
C VAL A 124 -10.11 -18.39 -32.55
N LEU A 125 -11.19 -18.46 -31.78
CA LEU A 125 -11.14 -18.53 -30.32
C LEU A 125 -10.36 -19.75 -29.81
N VAL A 126 -10.61 -20.94 -30.40
CA VAL A 126 -9.85 -22.17 -30.12
C VAL A 126 -8.37 -22.00 -30.48
N ALA A 127 -8.06 -21.36 -31.61
CA ALA A 127 -6.69 -21.06 -32.00
C ALA A 127 -6.00 -20.11 -31.00
N CYS A 128 -6.70 -19.10 -30.49
CA CYS A 128 -6.18 -18.19 -29.47
C CYS A 128 -5.87 -18.92 -28.15
N LEU A 129 -6.75 -19.78 -27.65
CA LEU A 129 -6.48 -20.57 -26.43
C LEU A 129 -5.33 -21.56 -26.63
N ASN A 130 -5.24 -22.20 -27.81
CA ASN A 130 -4.12 -23.06 -28.17
C ASN A 130 -2.78 -22.33 -28.18
N HIS A 131 -2.78 -21.09 -28.67
CA HIS A 131 -1.60 -20.23 -28.65
C HIS A 131 -1.23 -19.85 -27.22
N LEU A 132 -2.20 -19.43 -26.41
CA LEU A 132 -1.98 -19.04 -25.01
C LEU A 132 -1.49 -20.17 -24.11
N CYS A 133 -1.77 -21.43 -24.46
CA CYS A 133 -1.19 -22.59 -23.76
C CYS A 133 0.32 -22.78 -24.05
N LYS A 134 0.82 -22.24 -25.17
CA LYS A 134 2.22 -22.38 -25.61
C LYS A 134 3.04 -21.13 -25.32
N GLU A 135 2.43 -19.97 -25.54
CA GLU A 135 3.01 -18.65 -25.39
C GLU A 135 2.20 -17.88 -24.35
N GLU A 136 2.85 -17.16 -23.43
CA GLU A 136 2.12 -16.39 -22.40
C GLU A 136 1.34 -15.20 -22.98
N LYS A 137 1.73 -14.72 -24.18
CA LYS A 137 1.11 -13.61 -24.89
C LYS A 137 0.42 -14.06 -26.17
N LEU A 138 -0.62 -13.34 -26.56
CA LEU A 138 -1.34 -13.61 -27.79
C LEU A 138 -0.63 -12.96 -28.98
N ASP A 139 -0.58 -13.65 -30.10
CA ASP A 139 -0.06 -13.08 -31.35
C ASP A 139 -0.93 -11.92 -31.89
N VAL A 140 -0.28 -10.94 -32.50
CA VAL A 140 -0.92 -9.73 -33.03
C VAL A 140 -1.89 -10.07 -34.16
N GLU A 141 -1.56 -11.02 -35.04
CA GLU A 141 -2.43 -11.42 -36.14
C GLU A 141 -3.61 -12.25 -35.65
N LEU A 142 -3.39 -13.15 -34.68
CA LEU A 142 -4.47 -13.89 -34.02
C LEU A 142 -5.45 -12.94 -33.32
N LYS A 143 -4.97 -11.93 -32.59
CA LYS A 143 -5.84 -10.92 -31.94
C LYS A 143 -6.68 -10.15 -32.95
N LYS A 144 -6.11 -9.78 -34.12
CA LYS A 144 -6.85 -9.13 -35.21
C LYS A 144 -7.93 -10.04 -35.79
N LYS A 145 -7.61 -11.31 -36.05
CA LYS A 145 -8.57 -12.31 -36.54
C LYS A 145 -9.71 -12.52 -35.53
N LEU A 146 -9.40 -12.60 -34.24
CA LEU A 146 -10.39 -12.75 -33.16
C LEU A 146 -11.35 -11.55 -33.13
N LYS A 147 -10.83 -10.33 -33.30
CA LYS A 147 -11.67 -9.11 -33.36
C LYS A 147 -12.62 -9.12 -34.57
N VAL A 148 -12.18 -9.68 -35.70
CA VAL A 148 -13.03 -9.84 -36.90
C VAL A 148 -14.10 -10.89 -36.65
N GLU A 149 -13.75 -12.06 -36.12
CA GLU A 149 -14.72 -13.12 -35.76
C GLU A 149 -15.79 -12.59 -34.80
N TRP A 150 -15.37 -11.88 -33.75
CA TRP A 150 -16.29 -11.29 -32.78
C TRP A 150 -17.28 -10.30 -33.40
N ARG A 151 -16.85 -9.46 -34.36
CA ARG A 151 -17.75 -8.53 -35.06
C ARG A 151 -18.86 -9.23 -35.84
N HIS A 152 -18.57 -10.39 -36.42
CA HIS A 152 -19.57 -11.18 -37.14
C HIS A 152 -20.50 -11.92 -36.17
N ASN A 153 -19.99 -12.34 -35.02
CA ASN A 153 -20.75 -13.09 -34.02
C ASN A 153 -21.54 -12.20 -33.02
N LEU A 154 -21.30 -10.89 -32.99
CA LEU A 154 -21.80 -9.97 -31.95
C LEU A 154 -23.32 -10.01 -31.75
N ASN A 155 -24.09 -10.15 -32.84
CA ASN A 155 -25.55 -10.21 -32.84
C ASN A 155 -26.09 -11.63 -32.65
N SER A 156 -25.25 -12.65 -32.87
CA SER A 156 -25.64 -14.06 -32.78
C SER A 156 -25.34 -14.68 -31.42
N ALA A 157 -24.30 -14.20 -30.72
CA ALA A 157 -23.89 -14.74 -29.42
C ALA A 157 -24.82 -14.25 -28.30
N LYS A 158 -25.69 -15.14 -27.81
CA LYS A 158 -26.63 -14.90 -26.71
C LYS A 158 -26.06 -15.35 -25.37
N ASP A 159 -25.21 -16.37 -25.38
CA ASP A 159 -24.56 -16.93 -24.20
C ASP A 159 -23.62 -15.91 -23.52
N LYS A 160 -23.89 -15.61 -22.25
CA LYS A 160 -23.13 -14.63 -21.44
C LYS A 160 -21.65 -15.02 -21.26
N TYR A 161 -21.34 -16.30 -21.15
CA TYR A 161 -19.99 -16.82 -20.97
C TYR A 161 -19.20 -16.80 -22.27
N LYS A 162 -19.85 -17.10 -23.41
CA LYS A 162 -19.26 -16.91 -24.74
C LYS A 162 -18.83 -15.46 -24.93
N ARG A 163 -19.71 -14.50 -24.64
CA ARG A 163 -19.39 -13.06 -24.72
C ARG A 163 -18.26 -12.67 -23.77
N ALA A 164 -18.25 -13.22 -22.56
CA ALA A 164 -17.21 -12.96 -21.57
C ALA A 164 -15.83 -13.48 -22.01
N LEU A 165 -15.75 -14.64 -22.68
CA LEU A 165 -14.48 -15.16 -23.21
C LEU A 165 -13.87 -14.22 -24.26
N TYR A 166 -14.69 -13.74 -25.21
CA TYR A 166 -14.24 -12.73 -26.17
C TYR A 166 -13.84 -11.42 -25.46
N ALA A 167 -14.61 -11.00 -24.44
CA ALA A 167 -14.32 -9.79 -23.68
C ALA A 167 -12.97 -9.89 -22.94
N ALA A 168 -12.67 -11.02 -22.29
CA ALA A 168 -11.40 -11.27 -21.60
C ALA A 168 -10.20 -11.22 -22.55
N LEU A 169 -10.34 -11.79 -23.76
CA LEU A 169 -9.25 -11.84 -24.73
C LEU A 169 -9.03 -10.52 -25.48
N LEU A 170 -10.10 -9.74 -25.69
CA LEU A 170 -10.06 -8.48 -26.43
C LEU A 170 -9.94 -7.24 -25.53
N GLY A 171 -10.07 -7.39 -24.20
CA GLY A 171 -10.07 -6.28 -23.25
C GLY A 171 -11.35 -5.44 -23.27
N MET A 172 -12.48 -6.06 -23.65
CA MET A 172 -13.78 -5.39 -23.68
C MET A 172 -14.51 -5.51 -22.35
N ASP A 173 -15.55 -4.70 -22.16
CA ASP A 173 -16.41 -4.81 -20.99
C ASP A 173 -17.32 -6.06 -21.09
N SER A 174 -17.55 -6.69 -19.95
CA SER A 174 -18.33 -7.92 -19.82
C SER A 174 -19.43 -7.74 -18.79
N ASN A 175 -20.61 -8.31 -19.03
CA ASN A 175 -21.69 -8.34 -18.06
C ASN A 175 -21.38 -9.23 -16.84
N LEU A 176 -20.34 -10.06 -16.93
CA LEU A 176 -19.83 -10.86 -15.81
C LEU A 176 -18.80 -10.11 -14.96
N ALA A 177 -18.58 -8.81 -15.21
CA ALA A 177 -17.79 -7.92 -14.37
C ALA A 177 -18.68 -7.28 -13.27
N ASP A 178 -19.43 -8.13 -12.57
CA ASP A 178 -20.39 -7.77 -11.53
C ASP A 178 -19.74 -7.44 -10.18
N SER A 179 -18.62 -8.09 -9.88
CA SER A 179 -17.75 -7.82 -8.75
C SER A 179 -16.50 -7.08 -9.17
N LEU A 180 -15.90 -6.36 -8.22
CA LEU A 180 -14.63 -5.65 -8.41
C LEU A 180 -13.51 -6.60 -8.84
N GLU A 181 -13.42 -7.76 -8.21
CA GLU A 181 -12.41 -8.77 -8.50
C GLU A 181 -12.56 -9.30 -9.93
N ASN A 182 -13.81 -9.49 -10.40
CA ASN A 182 -14.08 -9.90 -11.77
C ASN A 182 -13.72 -8.79 -12.76
N TRP A 183 -14.13 -7.55 -12.48
CA TRP A 183 -13.79 -6.40 -13.32
C TRP A 183 -12.27 -6.19 -13.45
N LEU A 184 -11.54 -6.19 -12.33
CA LEU A 184 -10.08 -6.09 -12.30
C LEU A 184 -9.44 -7.22 -13.09
N TRP A 185 -9.96 -8.44 -12.94
CA TRP A 185 -9.45 -9.59 -13.68
C TRP A 185 -9.61 -9.40 -15.19
N PHE A 186 -10.76 -8.95 -15.69
CA PHE A 186 -10.97 -8.70 -17.13
C PHE A 186 -9.96 -7.69 -17.70
N LYS A 187 -9.71 -6.59 -16.98
CA LYS A 187 -8.77 -5.54 -17.42
C LYS A 187 -7.32 -6.01 -17.36
N LEU A 188 -6.90 -6.61 -16.24
CA LEU A 188 -5.52 -7.07 -16.05
C LEU A 188 -5.19 -8.29 -16.92
N PHE A 189 -6.14 -9.21 -17.12
CA PHE A 189 -5.95 -10.38 -17.97
C PHE A 189 -5.76 -9.99 -19.43
N ALA A 190 -6.54 -9.03 -19.93
CA ALA A 190 -6.37 -8.50 -21.28
C ALA A 190 -5.00 -7.84 -21.48
N LEU A 191 -4.50 -7.13 -20.45
CA LEU A 191 -3.15 -6.56 -20.45
C LEU A 191 -2.05 -7.63 -20.39
N LYS A 192 -2.27 -8.70 -19.60
CA LYS A 192 -1.34 -9.83 -19.47
C LYS A 192 -1.06 -10.49 -20.82
N ILE A 193 -2.11 -10.78 -21.57
CA ILE A 193 -2.01 -11.47 -22.86
C ILE A 193 -1.67 -10.53 -24.02
N ASP A 194 -1.62 -9.22 -23.79
CA ASP A 194 -1.38 -8.25 -24.86
C ASP A 194 0.06 -8.38 -25.38
N PRO A 195 0.25 -8.56 -26.70
CA PRO A 195 1.58 -8.64 -27.30
C PRO A 195 2.41 -7.36 -27.09
N HIS A 196 1.74 -6.22 -26.96
CA HIS A 196 2.32 -4.89 -26.78
C HIS A 196 1.72 -4.21 -25.54
N LEU A 197 1.90 -4.82 -24.36
CA LEU A 197 1.65 -4.13 -23.09
C LEU A 197 2.37 -2.76 -23.13
N THR A 198 1.60 -1.67 -23.21
CA THR A 198 2.14 -0.31 -23.18
C THR A 198 1.93 0.29 -21.80
N THR A 199 2.89 1.10 -21.37
CA THR A 199 2.78 1.89 -20.13
C THR A 199 1.53 2.78 -20.12
N VAL A 200 1.08 3.25 -21.31
CA VAL A 200 -0.14 4.05 -21.46
C VAL A 200 -1.40 3.25 -21.14
N LEU A 201 -1.55 2.03 -21.67
CA LEU A 201 -2.70 1.17 -21.38
C LEU A 201 -2.74 0.73 -19.92
N TYR A 202 -1.57 0.49 -19.32
CA TYR A 202 -1.48 0.21 -17.88
C TYR A 202 -1.82 1.43 -17.02
N ALA A 203 -1.34 2.62 -17.41
CA ALA A 203 -1.68 3.88 -16.74
C ALA A 203 -3.17 4.23 -16.86
N GLU A 204 -3.83 3.85 -17.95
CA GLU A 204 -5.28 4.01 -18.10
C GLU A 204 -6.04 3.13 -17.10
N VAL A 205 -5.63 1.88 -16.89
CA VAL A 205 -6.21 1.02 -15.82
C VAL A 205 -5.97 1.62 -14.43
N GLN A 206 -4.78 2.16 -14.18
CA GLN A 206 -4.46 2.85 -12.93
C GLN A 206 -5.36 4.07 -12.70
N LYS A 207 -5.51 4.92 -13.73
CA LYS A 207 -6.39 6.09 -13.70
C LYS A 207 -7.84 5.71 -13.48
N ASN A 208 -8.34 4.67 -14.17
CA ASN A 208 -9.72 4.24 -14.02
C ASN A 208 -9.99 3.86 -12.55
N VAL A 209 -9.09 3.07 -11.94
CA VAL A 209 -9.21 2.65 -10.54
C VAL A 209 -9.08 3.83 -9.57
N SER A 210 -8.11 4.73 -9.77
CA SER A 210 -7.81 5.78 -8.80
C SER A 210 -8.69 7.03 -8.92
N ILE A 211 -9.02 7.45 -10.14
CA ILE A 211 -9.69 8.71 -10.44
C ILE A 211 -11.14 8.50 -10.85
N ASP A 212 -11.41 7.60 -11.80
CA ASP A 212 -12.75 7.53 -12.40
C ASP A 212 -13.76 6.79 -11.48
N TYR A 213 -13.30 5.76 -10.75
CA TYR A 213 -14.07 5.16 -9.68
C TYR A 213 -13.81 5.87 -8.34
N GLY A 214 -12.53 5.98 -7.95
CA GLY A 214 -12.12 6.70 -6.75
C GLY A 214 -12.68 6.17 -5.44
N GLU A 215 -12.25 6.76 -4.31
CA GLU A 215 -12.56 6.30 -2.95
C GLU A 215 -14.09 6.16 -2.69
N SER A 216 -14.89 7.08 -3.21
CA SER A 216 -16.34 7.13 -2.99
C SER A 216 -17.10 5.95 -3.60
N TYR A 217 -16.62 5.39 -4.72
CA TYR A 217 -17.22 4.20 -5.32
C TYR A 217 -16.96 2.96 -4.47
N PHE A 218 -15.72 2.80 -3.98
CA PHE A 218 -15.29 1.65 -3.20
C PHE A 218 -15.70 1.70 -1.73
N MET A 219 -16.01 2.88 -1.19
CA MET A 219 -16.46 3.08 0.20
C MET A 219 -17.94 3.45 0.30
N SER A 220 -18.72 3.12 -0.73
CA SER A 220 -20.14 3.48 -0.80
C SER A 220 -20.98 2.93 0.36
N ALA A 221 -20.59 1.81 0.99
CA ALA A 221 -21.25 1.27 2.18
C ALA A 221 -20.50 1.55 3.52
N GLY A 222 -19.42 2.36 3.50
CA GLY A 222 -18.76 2.88 4.70
C GLY A 222 -17.25 2.63 4.80
N THR A 223 -16.63 3.14 5.87
CA THR A 223 -15.17 3.13 6.08
C THR A 223 -14.56 1.74 6.32
N SER A 224 -15.37 0.74 6.66
CA SER A 224 -14.94 -0.66 6.82
C SER A 224 -14.55 -1.33 5.49
N GLU A 225 -14.94 -0.76 4.35
CA GLU A 225 -14.69 -1.29 3.01
C GLU A 225 -13.43 -0.72 2.35
N PHE A 226 -12.67 0.11 3.07
CA PHE A 226 -11.39 0.69 2.61
C PHE A 226 -10.40 -0.35 2.06
N HIS A 227 -10.44 -1.58 2.58
CA HIS A 227 -9.60 -2.68 2.13
C HIS A 227 -9.83 -3.07 0.67
N TYR A 228 -11.04 -2.90 0.11
CA TYR A 228 -11.31 -3.17 -1.31
C TYR A 228 -10.68 -2.11 -2.21
N TYR A 229 -10.79 -0.84 -1.85
CA TYR A 229 -10.14 0.25 -2.58
C TYR A 229 -8.62 0.06 -2.59
N PHE A 230 -8.05 -0.23 -1.42
CA PHE A 230 -6.62 -0.52 -1.29
C PHE A 230 -6.19 -1.72 -2.14
N THR A 231 -6.98 -2.80 -2.13
CA THR A 231 -6.71 -3.98 -2.95
C THR A 231 -6.75 -3.66 -4.44
N ALA A 232 -7.75 -2.90 -4.90
CA ALA A 232 -7.86 -2.51 -6.31
C ALA A 232 -6.68 -1.65 -6.78
N LEU A 233 -6.30 -0.68 -5.95
CA LEU A 233 -5.16 0.20 -6.19
C LEU A 233 -3.82 -0.55 -6.18
N TRP A 234 -3.66 -1.49 -5.26
CA TRP A 234 -2.46 -2.32 -5.16
C TRP A 234 -2.36 -3.30 -6.33
N LEU A 235 -3.47 -3.90 -6.75
CA LEU A 235 -3.52 -4.83 -7.90
C LEU A 235 -3.37 -4.13 -9.25
N SER A 236 -3.78 -2.86 -9.37
CA SER A 236 -3.47 -2.02 -10.53
C SER A 236 -2.06 -1.43 -10.49
N GLY A 237 -1.31 -1.73 -9.42
CA GLY A 237 0.05 -1.25 -9.20
C GLY A 237 0.16 0.27 -9.13
N HIS A 238 -0.92 0.97 -8.78
CA HIS A 238 -0.88 2.40 -8.52
C HIS A 238 -0.01 2.62 -7.28
N ARG A 239 0.95 3.56 -7.35
CA ARG A 239 1.86 3.85 -6.23
C ARG A 239 1.17 4.75 -5.21
N VAL A 240 0.03 4.31 -4.70
CA VAL A 240 -0.87 5.15 -3.89
C VAL A 240 -0.15 5.77 -2.72
N ALA A 241 0.67 5.02 -2.00
CA ALA A 241 1.43 5.57 -0.88
C ALA A 241 2.34 6.75 -1.28
N HIS A 242 2.96 6.68 -2.46
CA HIS A 242 3.83 7.75 -2.98
C HIS A 242 3.03 8.91 -3.61
N ASP A 243 1.93 8.62 -4.28
CA ASP A 243 1.11 9.66 -4.90
C ASP A 243 0.32 10.43 -3.82
N THR A 244 -0.09 9.76 -2.75
CA THR A 244 -0.64 10.37 -1.54
C THR A 244 0.42 11.18 -0.78
N GLU A 245 1.67 10.72 -0.75
CA GLU A 245 2.80 11.50 -0.23
C GLU A 245 3.02 12.78 -1.04
N LEU A 246 3.04 12.69 -2.38
CA LEU A 246 3.14 13.86 -3.28
C LEU A 246 1.92 14.79 -3.17
N GLY A 247 0.73 14.22 -2.90
CA GLY A 247 -0.50 14.95 -2.63
C GLY A 247 -0.52 15.68 -1.29
N GLY A 248 0.46 15.43 -0.41
CA GLY A 248 0.64 16.11 0.87
C GLY A 248 -0.15 15.51 2.04
N ASP A 249 -0.91 14.42 1.84
CA ASP A 249 -1.60 13.72 2.93
C ASP A 249 -0.69 12.65 3.54
N THR A 250 0.25 13.13 4.34
CA THR A 250 1.33 12.30 4.88
C THR A 250 0.84 11.25 5.88
N THR A 251 -0.24 11.54 6.62
CA THR A 251 -0.89 10.58 7.52
C THR A 251 -1.41 9.37 6.76
N GLN A 252 -2.12 9.60 5.65
CA GLN A 252 -2.60 8.50 4.81
C GLN A 252 -1.47 7.77 4.12
N ALA A 253 -0.47 8.48 3.60
CA ALA A 253 0.70 7.88 2.96
C ALA A 253 1.45 6.90 3.90
N VAL A 254 1.65 7.28 5.16
CA VAL A 254 2.27 6.40 6.17
C VAL A 254 1.42 5.15 6.42
N LYS A 255 0.11 5.29 6.61
CA LYS A 255 -0.80 4.14 6.78
C LYS A 255 -0.76 3.21 5.58
N LEU A 256 -0.69 3.75 4.37
CA LEU A 256 -0.55 2.98 3.15
C LEU A 256 0.80 2.25 3.08
N TYR A 257 1.91 2.90 3.45
CA TYR A 257 3.22 2.25 3.53
C TYR A 257 3.27 1.14 4.61
N MET A 258 2.52 1.27 5.70
CA MET A 258 2.36 0.22 6.72
C MET A 258 1.64 -1.00 6.15
N LEU A 259 0.51 -0.79 5.46
CA LEU A 259 -0.25 -1.86 4.82
C LEU A 259 0.58 -2.53 3.72
N ALA A 260 1.37 -1.75 2.99
CA ALA A 260 2.29 -2.22 1.97
C ALA A 260 3.53 -2.98 2.52
N ASN A 261 3.65 -3.16 3.85
CA ASN A 261 4.79 -3.74 4.53
C ASN A 261 6.15 -3.16 4.04
N ALA A 262 6.18 -1.84 3.86
CA ALA A 262 7.36 -1.07 3.49
C ALA A 262 7.81 -0.17 4.67
N PRO A 263 8.27 -0.76 5.79
CA PRO A 263 8.47 -0.03 7.05
C PRO A 263 9.56 1.05 6.95
N VAL A 264 10.57 0.86 6.09
CA VAL A 264 11.65 1.83 5.91
C VAL A 264 11.12 3.17 5.38
N LYS A 265 10.31 3.14 4.31
CA LYS A 265 9.73 4.34 3.71
C LYS A 265 8.74 5.03 4.64
N ALA A 266 7.92 4.25 5.34
CA ALA A 266 7.00 4.78 6.35
C ALA A 266 7.76 5.54 7.46
N VAL A 267 8.85 4.96 7.96
CA VAL A 267 9.67 5.57 9.02
C VAL A 267 10.41 6.80 8.51
N GLU A 268 10.96 6.77 7.29
CA GLU A 268 11.60 7.94 6.67
C GLU A 268 10.63 9.12 6.54
N LEU A 269 9.41 8.84 6.06
CA LEU A 269 8.36 9.85 5.92
C LEU A 269 7.92 10.39 7.30
N LEU A 270 7.66 9.51 8.27
CA LEU A 270 7.35 9.90 9.66
C LEU A 270 8.45 10.77 10.27
N CYS A 271 9.73 10.39 10.12
CA CYS A 271 10.84 11.16 10.65
C CYS A 271 10.93 12.56 10.02
N SER A 272 10.67 12.67 8.72
CA SER A 272 10.65 13.97 8.04
C SER A 272 9.52 14.84 8.56
N GLU A 273 8.31 14.31 8.61
CA GLU A 273 7.11 15.06 9.00
C GLU A 273 7.11 15.45 10.48
N ILE A 274 7.57 14.57 11.38
CA ILE A 274 7.70 14.89 12.80
C ILE A 274 8.73 16.01 12.98
N SER A 275 9.88 15.93 12.31
CA SER A 275 10.89 16.99 12.33
C SER A 275 10.32 18.34 11.87
N ASP A 276 9.52 18.34 10.80
CA ASP A 276 8.87 19.56 10.31
C ASP A 276 7.78 20.07 11.25
N ALA A 277 6.96 19.19 11.81
CA ALA A 277 5.91 19.54 12.76
C ALA A 277 6.48 20.15 14.05
N ILE A 278 7.60 19.64 14.56
CA ILE A 278 8.29 20.24 15.72
C ILE A 278 8.77 21.68 15.42
N ARG A 279 9.02 22.04 14.17
CA ARG A 279 9.41 23.41 13.81
C ARG A 279 8.21 24.32 13.53
N VAL A 280 7.15 23.79 12.93
CA VAL A 280 6.07 24.60 12.33
C VAL A 280 4.73 24.48 13.06
N ASN A 281 4.27 23.26 13.37
CA ASN A 281 2.89 23.02 13.83
C ASN A 281 2.81 21.95 14.94
N ARG A 282 2.50 22.40 16.16
CA ARG A 282 2.39 21.56 17.37
C ARG A 282 1.19 20.63 17.38
N VAL A 283 0.06 21.00 16.76
CA VAL A 283 -1.12 20.13 16.71
C VAL A 283 -0.83 18.93 15.81
N LYS A 284 -0.24 19.19 14.63
CA LYS A 284 0.21 18.14 13.70
C LYS A 284 1.25 17.21 14.34
N MET A 285 2.13 17.74 15.21
CA MET A 285 3.12 16.95 15.94
C MET A 285 2.47 15.87 16.81
N ASN A 286 1.39 16.20 17.54
CA ASN A 286 0.71 15.22 18.41
C ASN A 286 -0.01 14.13 17.62
N GLU A 287 -0.63 14.48 16.49
CA GLU A 287 -1.25 13.52 15.56
C GLU A 287 -0.21 12.56 14.97
N LEU A 288 0.93 13.09 14.51
CA LEU A 288 2.03 12.29 13.96
C LEU A 288 2.69 11.41 15.03
N ARG A 289 2.75 11.87 16.28
CA ARG A 289 3.24 11.06 17.41
C ARG A 289 2.35 9.83 17.62
N GLN A 290 1.03 10.02 17.69
CA GLN A 290 0.09 8.91 17.83
C GLN A 290 0.22 7.92 16.66
N LEU A 291 0.34 8.43 15.44
CA LEU A 291 0.55 7.59 14.25
C LEU A 291 1.86 6.78 14.32
N ALA A 292 2.94 7.37 14.85
CA ALA A 292 4.20 6.67 15.03
C ALA A 292 4.13 5.58 16.12
N GLU A 293 3.41 5.81 17.21
CA GLU A 293 3.17 4.80 18.26
C GLU A 293 2.33 3.62 17.72
N GLU A 294 1.29 3.92 16.94
CA GLU A 294 0.52 2.91 16.20
C GLU A 294 1.41 2.11 15.25
N PHE A 295 2.31 2.78 14.51
CA PHE A 295 3.28 2.16 13.62
C PHE A 295 4.17 1.16 14.36
N ILE A 296 4.78 1.59 15.48
CA ILE A 296 5.69 0.76 16.29
C ILE A 296 4.95 -0.47 16.84
N THR A 297 3.69 -0.30 17.25
CA THR A 297 2.87 -1.39 17.79
C THR A 297 2.47 -2.40 16.71
N ALA A 298 2.14 -1.92 15.51
CA ALA A 298 1.72 -2.75 14.39
C ALA A 298 2.87 -3.51 13.71
N GLN A 299 4.11 -2.99 13.79
CA GLN A 299 5.27 -3.50 13.05
C GLN A 299 6.41 -3.96 13.98
N SER A 300 6.09 -4.86 14.92
CA SER A 300 7.01 -5.36 15.97
C SER A 300 8.28 -6.06 15.45
N ASP A 301 8.26 -6.52 14.19
CA ASP A 301 9.39 -7.21 13.54
C ASP A 301 10.39 -6.24 12.86
N THR A 302 10.13 -4.93 12.91
CA THR A 302 11.01 -3.94 12.27
C THR A 302 12.32 -3.81 13.04
N ARG A 303 13.45 -3.87 12.32
CA ARG A 303 14.79 -3.78 12.92
C ARG A 303 14.97 -2.46 13.69
N ALA A 304 15.53 -2.55 14.89
CA ALA A 304 15.76 -1.41 15.78
C ALA A 304 16.61 -0.29 15.16
N ASN A 305 17.49 -0.60 14.21
CA ASN A 305 18.31 0.39 13.49
C ASN A 305 17.49 1.26 12.52
N VAL A 306 16.36 0.78 12.01
CA VAL A 306 15.44 1.57 11.17
C VAL A 306 14.67 2.56 12.05
N LEU A 307 14.29 2.13 13.26
CA LEU A 307 13.49 2.92 14.20
C LEU A 307 14.30 3.89 15.05
N SER A 308 15.63 3.78 15.09
CA SER A 308 16.47 4.55 16.02
C SER A 308 16.27 6.06 15.90
N THR A 309 16.20 6.59 14.67
CA THR A 309 15.95 8.01 14.43
C THR A 309 14.54 8.42 14.86
N LEU A 310 13.55 7.56 14.62
CA LEU A 310 12.16 7.80 15.01
C LEU A 310 12.01 7.85 16.53
N PHE A 311 12.62 6.92 17.27
CA PHE A 311 12.59 6.93 18.73
C PHE A 311 13.19 8.22 19.32
N ILE A 312 14.33 8.68 18.79
CA ILE A 312 14.92 9.95 19.23
C ILE A 312 13.96 11.12 18.99
N LEU A 313 13.29 11.17 17.84
CA LEU A 313 12.31 12.22 17.53
C LEU A 313 11.09 12.15 18.46
N LEU A 314 10.60 10.95 18.80
CA LEU A 314 9.49 10.77 19.75
C LEU A 314 9.87 11.21 21.18
N ASP A 315 11.09 10.89 21.62
CA ASP A 315 11.60 11.36 22.92
C ASP A 315 11.73 12.89 22.95
N ILE A 316 12.10 13.52 21.82
CA ILE A 316 12.11 14.97 21.68
C ILE A 316 10.68 15.55 21.75
N CYS A 317 9.69 14.92 21.12
CA CYS A 317 8.28 15.33 21.24
C CYS A 317 7.81 15.29 22.70
N LEU A 318 8.12 14.21 23.43
CA LEU A 318 7.81 14.09 24.86
C LEU A 318 8.49 15.19 25.68
N LEU A 319 9.76 15.48 25.37
CA LEU A 319 10.51 16.52 26.07
C LEU A 319 9.90 17.92 25.86
N ILE A 320 9.44 18.23 24.66
CA ILE A 320 8.74 19.49 24.35
C ILE A 320 7.42 19.57 25.12
N GLU A 321 6.64 18.50 25.16
CA GLU A 321 5.39 18.44 25.95
C GLU A 321 5.64 18.66 27.44
N LEU A 322 6.71 18.07 28.00
CA LEU A 322 7.11 18.32 29.39
C LEU A 322 7.49 19.78 29.62
N CYS A 323 8.18 20.42 28.67
CA CYS A 323 8.55 21.84 28.76
C CYS A 323 7.30 22.73 28.78
N GLU A 324 6.32 22.46 27.92
CA GLU A 324 5.05 23.20 27.83
C GLU A 324 4.17 23.00 29.06
N SER A 325 4.22 21.82 29.68
CA SER A 325 3.53 21.55 30.95
C SER A 325 4.15 22.24 32.18
N GLY A 326 5.26 22.98 31.99
CA GLY A 326 5.96 23.70 33.07
C GLY A 326 6.75 22.80 34.02
N GLN A 327 6.92 21.51 33.70
CA GLN A 327 7.62 20.53 34.54
C GLN A 327 9.14 20.55 34.29
N ALA A 328 9.79 21.68 34.60
CA ALA A 328 11.21 21.93 34.29
C ALA A 328 12.18 20.84 34.80
N ASP A 329 11.96 20.30 36.01
CA ASP A 329 12.80 19.24 36.58
C ASP A 329 12.74 17.93 35.79
N LYS A 330 11.54 17.54 35.37
CA LYS A 330 11.34 16.32 34.57
C LYS A 330 11.89 16.51 33.17
N ALA A 331 11.65 17.68 32.56
CA ALA A 331 12.21 18.02 31.25
C ALA A 331 13.75 17.98 31.28
N LEU A 332 14.38 18.59 32.28
CA LEU A 332 15.84 18.55 32.45
C LEU A 332 16.36 17.11 32.61
N SER A 333 15.67 16.28 33.43
CA SER A 333 16.05 14.88 33.64
C SER A 333 15.99 14.05 32.36
N VAL A 334 14.99 14.27 31.50
CA VAL A 334 14.87 13.60 30.20
C VAL A 334 15.94 14.12 29.23
N SER A 335 16.18 15.44 29.19
CA SER A 335 17.23 16.06 28.38
C SER A 335 18.61 15.51 28.69
N GLN A 336 18.93 15.26 29.97
CA GLN A 336 20.19 14.66 30.39
C GLN A 336 20.37 13.24 29.85
N LYS A 337 19.30 12.44 29.82
CA LYS A 337 19.34 11.07 29.28
C LYS A 337 19.53 11.05 27.77
N LEU A 338 18.91 12.00 27.06
CA LEU A 338 19.04 12.11 25.60
C LEU A 338 20.43 12.58 25.15
N ARG A 339 21.14 13.32 26.01
CA ARG A 339 22.51 13.83 25.76
C ARG A 339 22.66 14.63 24.45
N LEU A 340 21.56 15.19 23.95
CA LEU A 340 21.54 16.05 22.74
C LEU A 340 21.92 17.51 23.05
N ILE A 341 21.65 17.95 24.28
CA ILE A 341 21.86 19.33 24.74
C ILE A 341 22.67 19.28 26.04
N PRO A 342 23.79 20.01 26.13
CA PRO A 342 24.61 20.06 27.34
C PRO A 342 23.84 20.72 28.49
N THR A 343 23.95 20.13 29.67
CA THR A 343 23.40 20.71 30.90
C THR A 343 24.45 21.47 31.71
N GLU A 344 25.72 21.22 31.43
CA GLU A 344 26.86 21.88 32.09
C GLU A 344 27.89 22.33 31.03
N SER A 345 28.67 23.36 31.35
CA SER A 345 29.58 24.00 30.38
C SER A 345 30.76 23.11 29.97
N ASP A 346 31.16 22.19 30.83
CA ASP A 346 32.21 21.18 30.60
C ASP A 346 31.78 20.08 29.63
N GLN A 347 30.47 19.80 29.52
CA GLN A 347 29.91 18.84 28.57
C GLN A 347 29.88 19.37 27.13
N VAL A 348 29.95 20.69 26.94
CA VAL A 348 29.78 21.34 25.63
C VAL A 348 30.79 20.82 24.59
N PRO A 349 32.11 20.77 24.84
CA PRO A 349 33.07 20.30 23.84
C PRO A 349 32.83 18.85 23.40
N VAL A 350 32.41 18.00 24.34
CA VAL A 350 32.14 16.57 24.07
C VAL A 350 30.92 16.43 23.17
N ILE A 351 29.81 17.09 23.52
CA ILE A 351 28.56 17.01 22.74
C ILE A 351 28.72 17.65 21.36
N VAL A 352 29.48 18.75 21.26
CA VAL A 352 29.83 19.36 19.95
C VAL A 352 30.68 18.40 19.11
N GLY A 353 31.61 17.67 19.71
CA GLY A 353 32.42 16.65 19.04
C GLY A 353 31.58 15.49 18.52
N GLU A 354 30.56 15.06 19.27
CA GLU A 354 29.65 13.96 18.89
C GLU A 354 28.53 14.40 17.94
N PHE A 355 28.38 15.71 17.68
CA PHE A 355 27.26 16.26 16.90
C PHE A 355 27.12 15.66 15.50
N HIS A 356 28.23 15.29 14.86
CA HIS A 356 28.21 14.71 13.51
C HIS A 356 27.64 13.28 13.47
N LEU A 357 27.54 12.60 14.62
CA LEU A 357 26.95 11.26 14.74
C LEU A 357 25.41 11.32 14.79
N ILE A 358 24.85 12.50 15.02
CA ILE A 358 23.41 12.70 15.16
C ILE A 358 22.74 12.71 13.77
N PRO A 359 21.65 11.94 13.56
CA PRO A 359 20.90 11.95 12.30
C PRO A 359 20.48 13.36 11.89
N GLN A 360 20.50 13.64 10.59
CA GLN A 360 20.20 14.98 10.07
C GLN A 360 18.83 15.52 10.53
N LYS A 361 17.78 14.70 10.48
CA LYS A 361 16.43 15.08 10.92
C LYS A 361 16.37 15.44 12.40
N VAL A 362 17.19 14.81 13.25
CA VAL A 362 17.29 15.19 14.67
C VAL A 362 18.04 16.51 14.83
N ARG A 363 19.15 16.70 14.10
CA ARG A 363 19.92 17.96 14.14
C ARG A 363 19.10 19.18 13.74
N GLU A 364 18.19 19.00 12.80
CA GLU A 364 17.25 20.03 12.34
C GLU A 364 16.32 20.57 13.43
N VAL A 365 16.04 19.78 14.46
CA VAL A 365 15.12 20.09 15.56
C VAL A 365 15.84 20.65 16.80
N ILE A 366 17.15 20.42 16.94
CA ILE A 366 17.95 20.85 18.10
C ILE A 366 17.79 22.35 18.43
N PRO A 367 17.80 23.29 17.47
CA PRO A 367 17.63 24.71 17.78
C PRO A 367 16.31 25.03 18.50
N ASP A 368 15.20 24.46 18.02
CA ASP A 368 13.90 24.61 18.64
C ASP A 368 13.87 23.96 20.03
N LEU A 369 14.46 22.78 20.18
CA LEU A 369 14.53 22.11 21.47
C LEU A 369 15.32 22.93 22.51
N CYS A 370 16.47 23.50 22.14
CA CYS A 370 17.23 24.42 23.00
C CYS A 370 16.35 25.59 23.48
N LEU A 371 15.54 26.15 22.58
CA LEU A 371 14.65 27.26 22.91
C LEU A 371 13.53 26.85 23.87
N HIS A 372 12.90 25.68 23.69
CA HIS A 372 11.82 25.21 24.58
C HIS A 372 12.34 24.87 25.98
N LEU A 373 13.48 24.17 26.06
CA LEU A 373 14.14 23.88 27.33
C LEU A 373 14.53 25.15 28.07
N MET A 374 15.14 26.10 27.37
CA MET A 374 15.58 27.36 27.96
C MET A 374 14.39 28.20 28.44
N LYS A 375 13.30 28.29 27.68
CA LYS A 375 12.06 28.94 28.13
C LYS A 375 11.50 28.29 29.38
N CYS A 376 11.36 26.96 29.39
CA CYS A 376 10.83 26.23 30.54
C CYS A 376 11.64 26.48 31.82
N MET A 377 12.98 26.50 31.69
CA MET A 377 13.87 26.81 32.81
C MET A 377 13.72 28.26 33.29
N VAL A 378 13.67 29.23 32.38
CA VAL A 378 13.54 30.65 32.71
C VAL A 378 12.18 30.94 33.35
N ASP A 379 11.10 30.36 32.82
CA ASP A 379 9.74 30.51 33.39
C ASP A 379 9.64 29.90 34.79
N ALA A 380 10.31 28.76 35.03
CA ALA A 380 10.43 28.18 36.37
C ALA A 380 11.23 29.05 37.34
N VAL A 381 12.25 29.78 36.86
CA VAL A 381 12.98 30.77 37.69
C VAL A 381 12.08 31.94 38.05
N HIS A 382 11.36 32.52 37.07
CA HIS A 382 10.47 33.66 37.32
C HIS A 382 9.26 33.32 38.18
N SER A 383 8.80 32.06 38.14
CA SER A 383 7.66 31.58 38.95
C SER A 383 8.03 31.31 40.42
N SER A 384 9.34 31.27 40.75
CA SER A 384 9.82 31.05 42.12
C SER A 384 9.88 32.39 42.88
N PRO A 385 9.23 32.51 44.06
CA PRO A 385 9.26 33.74 44.86
C PRO A 385 10.62 34.00 45.54
N VAL A 386 11.55 33.04 45.46
CA VAL A 386 12.92 33.15 45.99
C VAL A 386 13.89 33.22 44.81
N PRO A 387 14.85 34.16 44.77
CA PRO A 387 15.89 34.22 43.74
C PRO A 387 16.82 33.01 43.86
N THR A 388 16.39 31.88 43.31
CA THR A 388 17.17 30.66 43.24
C THR A 388 18.06 30.69 42.00
N VAL A 389 19.36 30.40 42.17
CA VAL A 389 20.35 30.19 41.09
C VAL A 389 20.08 28.88 40.31
N ARG A 390 18.82 28.43 40.30
CA ARG A 390 18.40 27.19 39.67
C ARG A 390 18.42 27.40 38.16
N TYR A 391 18.95 26.44 37.42
CA TYR A 391 19.03 26.44 35.95
C TYR A 391 19.98 27.47 35.30
N THR A 392 20.59 28.41 36.04
CA THR A 392 21.50 29.43 35.46
C THR A 392 22.73 28.81 34.78
N LYS A 393 23.24 27.69 35.31
CA LYS A 393 24.37 26.95 34.71
C LYS A 393 23.95 26.31 33.38
N GLN A 394 22.78 25.69 33.37
CA GLN A 394 22.18 25.02 32.21
C GLN A 394 21.92 26.02 31.08
N VAL A 395 21.35 27.18 31.42
CA VAL A 395 21.11 28.26 30.46
C VAL A 395 22.41 28.76 29.83
N LYS A 396 23.47 28.97 30.62
CA LYS A 396 24.80 29.34 30.10
C LYS A 396 25.36 28.26 29.17
N ALA A 397 25.24 26.98 29.54
CA ALA A 397 25.71 25.86 28.73
C ALA A 397 24.99 25.80 27.36
N ILE A 398 23.67 26.00 27.31
CA ILE A 398 22.88 26.02 26.08
C ILE A 398 23.35 27.14 25.14
N VAL A 399 23.63 28.34 25.65
CA VAL A 399 24.09 29.46 24.82
C VAL A 399 25.49 29.21 24.27
N ILE A 400 26.42 28.70 25.10
CA ILE A 400 27.77 28.34 24.64
C ILE A 400 27.67 27.25 23.56
N TYR A 401 26.81 26.26 23.75
CA TYR A 401 26.56 25.19 22.78
C TYR A 401 26.04 25.73 21.44
N ALA A 402 25.00 26.58 21.46
CA ALA A 402 24.44 27.20 20.27
C ALA A 402 25.46 28.05 19.49
N ALA A 403 26.46 28.63 20.17
CA ALA A 403 27.53 29.41 19.56
C ALA A 403 28.71 28.57 19.01
N THR A 404 28.91 27.36 19.54
CA THR A 404 30.09 26.52 19.23
C THR A 404 29.80 25.37 18.28
N VAL A 405 28.55 24.91 18.22
CA VAL A 405 28.14 23.81 17.34
C VAL A 405 28.31 24.19 15.87
N ASN A 406 28.86 23.27 15.08
CA ASN A 406 29.05 23.46 13.63
C ASN A 406 27.72 23.27 12.86
N TYR A 407 26.70 24.03 13.26
CA TYR A 407 25.37 24.05 12.68
C TYR A 407 24.79 25.46 12.78
N LYS A 408 24.26 25.98 11.68
CA LYS A 408 23.77 27.36 11.63
C LYS A 408 22.41 27.46 12.31
N PHE A 409 22.40 27.94 13.54
CA PHE A 409 21.15 28.24 14.24
C PHE A 409 20.37 29.35 13.50
N PRO A 410 19.03 29.24 13.39
CA PRO A 410 18.20 30.32 12.86
C PRO A 410 18.38 31.60 13.67
N GLN A 411 18.54 32.74 12.99
CA GLN A 411 18.83 34.03 13.64
C GLN A 411 17.80 34.40 14.72
N HIS A 412 16.52 34.16 14.44
CA HIS A 412 15.43 34.45 15.40
C HIS A 412 15.53 33.60 16.67
N ILE A 413 16.04 32.36 16.59
CA ILE A 413 16.27 31.50 17.75
C ILE A 413 17.45 32.03 18.56
N THR A 414 18.59 32.31 17.92
CA THR A 414 19.78 32.83 18.58
C THR A 414 19.50 34.13 19.35
N SER A 415 18.79 35.08 18.72
CA SER A 415 18.39 36.32 19.38
C SER A 415 17.51 36.07 20.61
N LYS A 416 16.59 35.09 20.53
CA LYS A 416 15.68 34.78 21.64
C LYS A 416 16.38 34.03 22.78
N LEU A 417 17.35 33.18 22.48
CA LEU A 417 18.22 32.55 23.49
C LEU A 417 19.01 33.63 24.25
N LEU A 418 19.61 34.60 23.55
CA LEU A 418 20.34 35.69 24.22
C LEU A 418 19.41 36.57 25.08
N GLN A 419 18.21 36.87 24.59
CA GLN A 419 17.20 37.61 25.35
C GLN A 419 16.81 36.87 26.63
N LEU A 420 16.51 35.56 26.55
CA LEU A 420 16.19 34.72 27.71
C LEU A 420 17.37 34.56 28.67
N GLN A 421 18.62 34.63 28.19
CA GLN A 421 19.79 34.61 29.06
C GLN A 421 19.89 35.92 29.85
N SER A 422 19.67 37.07 29.18
CA SER A 422 19.74 38.37 29.83
C SER A 422 18.68 38.57 30.92
N SER A 423 17.50 37.94 30.79
CA SER A 423 16.42 38.08 31.78
C SER A 423 16.74 37.44 33.13
N ILE A 424 17.63 36.46 33.18
CA ILE A 424 18.06 35.78 34.41
C ILE A 424 19.45 36.21 34.91
N ALA A 425 20.11 37.12 34.19
CA ALA A 425 21.47 37.59 34.51
C ALA A 425 21.48 38.82 35.45
N VAL A 426 20.32 39.23 35.96
CA VAL A 426 20.11 40.37 36.87
C VAL A 426 20.12 39.95 38.33
#